data_AF-A0A4V6Q446-F1
#
_entry.id   AF-A0A4V6Q446-F1
#
_cell.length_a   1.000
_cell.length_b   1.000
_cell.length_c   1.000
_cell.angle_alpha   90.00
_cell.angle_beta   90.00
_cell.angle_gamma   90.00
#
_symmetry.space_group_name_H-M   'P 1'
#
loop_
_entity.id
_entity.type
_entity.pdbx_description
1 polymer ?
#
loop_
_entity_poly.entity_id
_entity_poly.type
_entity_poly.pdbx_seq_one_letter_code
_entity_poly.pdbx_strand_id
1 'polypeptide(L)'
;MSLTHLNARGEAHMVDVGDKAETQREAVASGRIVMRPDTLALLAEGGLPKGDVLATARIAGIQAAKRTHELIPLCHALLLSKVSVDFRLDEAASCVHVESRCRLAGRTGVEMEALTAVSVACLTLYDMCKAVDKDMTIDGVCLEHKTGGKSGEWHRAAEEVPATREASETPPVGVAAIRVKFLAELRERLDTEEVEVPVASLKSLDVASLKAALEARDSRFAALSAARILCAVDHAMAHDDTTLREGDEVAFFPPVTGG
;
A
#
# COMPACT_ATOMS: atom_id res chain seq x y z
N MET A 1 15.69 -28.98 -0.25
CA MET A 1 15.47 -28.13 -1.44
C MET A 1 16.72 -28.16 -2.28
N SER A 2 16.62 -28.41 -3.59
CA SER A 2 17.77 -28.31 -4.50
C SER A 2 17.90 -26.87 -4.97
N LEU A 3 19.10 -26.27 -4.90
CA LEU A 3 19.36 -24.93 -5.42
C LEU A 3 19.24 -24.97 -6.96
N THR A 4 18.23 -24.30 -7.53
CA THR A 4 17.94 -24.38 -8.96
C THR A 4 18.89 -23.54 -9.82
N HIS A 5 19.61 -22.60 -9.22
CA HIS A 5 20.54 -21.69 -9.92
C HIS A 5 21.99 -22.19 -9.98
N LEU A 6 22.25 -23.41 -9.51
CA LEU A 6 23.58 -24.03 -9.57
C LEU A 6 23.52 -25.26 -10.46
N ASN A 7 24.51 -25.43 -11.33
CA ASN A 7 24.67 -26.65 -12.10
C ASN A 7 25.27 -27.79 -11.23
N ALA A 8 25.45 -28.98 -11.81
CA ALA A 8 26.01 -30.14 -11.10
C ALA A 8 27.45 -29.94 -10.58
N ARG A 9 28.14 -28.87 -11.02
CA ARG A 9 29.49 -28.48 -10.59
C ARG A 9 29.48 -27.33 -9.56
N GLY A 10 28.30 -26.81 -9.20
CA GLY A 10 28.15 -25.67 -8.29
C GLY A 10 28.34 -24.30 -8.96
N GLU A 11 28.34 -24.22 -10.29
CA GLU A 11 28.48 -22.96 -11.03
C GLU A 11 27.10 -22.33 -11.27
N ALA A 12 27.04 -20.99 -11.28
CA ALA A 12 25.83 -20.24 -11.57
C ALA A 12 25.28 -20.56 -12.97
N HIS A 13 23.98 -20.88 -13.04
CA HIS A 13 23.28 -21.18 -14.28
C HIS A 13 21.85 -20.63 -14.22
N MET A 14 21.41 -20.00 -15.31
CA MET A 14 20.04 -19.54 -15.47
C MET A 14 19.14 -20.72 -15.81
N VAL A 15 18.12 -20.97 -14.98
CA VAL A 15 17.20 -22.11 -15.14
C VAL A 15 16.49 -22.04 -16.49
N ASP A 16 16.51 -23.13 -17.26
CA ASP A 16 15.69 -23.23 -18.46
C ASP A 16 14.20 -23.32 -18.08
N VAL A 17 13.40 -22.46 -18.71
CA VAL A 17 11.94 -22.38 -18.54
C VAL A 17 11.20 -22.63 -19.84
N GLY A 18 11.89 -23.05 -20.90
CA GLY A 18 11.39 -23.26 -22.26
C GLY A 18 10.14 -24.13 -22.33
N ASP A 19 10.11 -25.23 -21.58
CA ASP A 19 9.01 -26.19 -21.60
C ASP A 19 7.88 -25.88 -20.59
N LYS A 20 8.03 -24.81 -19.80
CA LYS A 20 6.97 -24.40 -18.86
C LYS A 20 5.85 -23.70 -19.61
N ALA A 21 4.61 -23.99 -19.21
CA ALA A 21 3.44 -23.30 -19.74
C ALA A 21 3.49 -21.80 -19.38
N GLU A 22 2.99 -20.98 -20.31
CA GLU A 22 2.76 -19.57 -20.08
C GLU A 22 1.48 -19.37 -19.25
N THR A 23 1.57 -18.61 -18.17
CA THR A 23 0.42 -18.29 -17.32
C THR A 23 0.43 -16.82 -16.94
N GLN A 24 -0.73 -16.27 -16.59
CA GLN A 24 -0.80 -14.96 -15.92
C GLN A 24 -0.07 -15.04 -14.58
N ARG A 25 0.75 -14.02 -14.32
CA ARG A 25 1.58 -13.92 -13.12
C ARG A 25 1.55 -12.50 -12.61
N GLU A 26 1.53 -12.39 -11.29
CA GLU A 26 1.58 -11.12 -10.59
C GLU A 26 2.50 -11.24 -9.38
N ALA A 27 3.17 -10.15 -9.04
CA ALA A 27 3.85 -9.98 -7.77
C ALA A 27 3.60 -8.57 -7.23
N VAL A 28 3.46 -8.47 -5.91
CA VAL A 28 3.39 -7.22 -5.15
C VAL A 28 4.55 -7.22 -4.17
N ALA A 29 5.30 -6.13 -4.14
CA ALA A 29 6.36 -5.91 -3.18
C ALA A 29 6.16 -4.57 -2.47
N SER A 30 6.59 -4.49 -1.22
CA SER A 30 6.55 -3.28 -0.42
C SER A 30 7.94 -2.93 0.10
N GLY A 31 8.09 -1.71 0.61
CA GLY A 31 9.22 -1.23 1.37
C GLY A 31 8.92 0.15 1.91
N ARG A 32 9.84 0.74 2.69
CA ARG A 32 9.72 2.12 3.12
C ARG A 32 11.07 2.82 3.20
N ILE A 33 11.03 4.15 3.14
CA ILE A 33 12.17 4.99 3.49
C ILE A 33 11.78 5.87 4.68
N VAL A 34 12.53 5.74 5.77
CA VAL A 34 12.37 6.53 7.00
C VAL A 34 13.26 7.76 6.89
N MET A 35 12.75 8.90 7.32
CA MET A 35 13.41 10.20 7.27
C MET A 35 13.01 11.02 8.49
N ARG A 36 13.62 12.20 8.70
CA ARG A 36 13.18 13.09 9.78
C ARG A 36 11.79 13.66 9.48
N PRO A 37 10.97 13.96 10.51
CA PRO A 37 9.65 14.58 10.34
C PRO A 37 9.68 15.81 9.44
N ASP A 38 10.63 16.72 9.66
CA ASP A 38 10.79 17.94 8.85
C ASP A 38 11.07 17.64 7.38
N THR A 39 11.75 16.54 7.08
CA THR A 39 12.05 16.14 5.69
C THR A 39 10.80 15.58 5.02
N LEU A 40 10.00 14.81 5.75
CA LEU A 40 8.71 14.32 5.27
C LEU A 40 7.72 15.47 5.05
N ALA A 41 7.68 16.46 5.95
CA ALA A 41 6.85 17.65 5.80
C ALA A 41 7.23 18.46 4.54
N LEU A 42 8.53 18.70 4.32
CA LEU A 42 9.02 19.34 3.09
C LEU A 42 8.64 18.56 1.83
N LEU A 43 8.64 17.23 1.90
CA LEU A 43 8.22 16.36 0.81
C LEU A 43 6.71 16.50 0.54
N ALA A 44 5.88 16.50 1.59
CA ALA A 44 4.43 16.64 1.50
C ALA A 44 4.00 18.00 0.91
N GLU A 45 4.70 19.07 1.30
CA GLU A 45 4.45 20.43 0.83
C GLU A 45 5.02 20.72 -0.57
N GLY A 46 5.81 19.80 -1.14
CA GLY A 46 6.52 20.02 -2.40
C GLY A 46 7.65 21.04 -2.30
N GLY A 47 8.13 21.33 -1.09
CA GLY A 47 9.16 22.34 -0.80
C GLY A 47 10.60 21.88 -1.05
N LEU A 48 10.81 20.69 -1.64
CA LEU A 48 12.15 20.15 -1.88
C LEU A 48 12.85 20.83 -3.08
N PRO A 49 14.17 21.09 -3.01
CA PRO A 49 14.89 21.84 -4.04
C PRO A 49 14.91 21.20 -5.45
N LYS A 50 14.60 19.90 -5.53
CA LYS A 50 14.75 19.09 -6.75
C LYS A 50 13.43 18.85 -7.50
N GLY A 51 12.33 19.50 -7.12
CA GLY A 51 11.03 19.36 -7.80
C GLY A 51 10.21 18.16 -7.32
N ASP A 52 9.40 17.58 -8.21
CA ASP A 52 8.47 16.50 -7.87
C ASP A 52 9.20 15.17 -7.58
N VAL A 53 9.42 14.93 -6.29
CA VAL A 53 10.17 13.77 -5.77
C VAL A 53 9.41 12.47 -5.98
N LEU A 54 8.10 12.45 -5.70
CA LEU A 54 7.27 11.24 -5.80
C LEU A 54 7.08 10.82 -7.26
N ALA A 55 6.83 11.77 -8.17
CA ALA A 55 6.73 11.45 -9.60
C ALA A 55 8.06 10.92 -10.15
N THR A 56 9.19 11.52 -9.75
CA THR A 56 10.52 11.06 -10.16
C THR A 56 10.79 9.63 -9.65
N ALA A 57 10.51 9.36 -8.37
CA ALA A 57 10.64 8.03 -7.78
C ALA A 57 9.73 7.00 -8.45
N ARG A 58 8.50 7.37 -8.83
CA ARG A 58 7.56 6.52 -9.58
C ARG A 58 8.14 6.08 -10.91
N ILE A 59 8.63 7.04 -11.69
CA ILE A 59 9.23 6.79 -13.00
C ILE A 59 10.47 5.91 -12.86
N ALA A 60 11.32 6.18 -11.86
CA ALA A 60 12.51 5.39 -11.60
C ALA A 60 12.15 3.94 -11.25
N GLY A 61 11.18 3.70 -10.37
CA GLY A 61 10.70 2.36 -10.04
C GLY A 61 10.13 1.61 -11.26
N ILE A 62 9.33 2.28 -12.09
CA ILE A 62 8.79 1.68 -13.34
C ILE A 62 9.91 1.32 -14.33
N GLN A 63 10.90 2.19 -14.48
CA GLN A 63 12.06 1.90 -15.34
C GLN A 63 12.90 0.75 -14.79
N ALA A 64 13.09 0.70 -13.47
CA ALA A 64 13.85 -0.35 -12.80
C ALA A 64 13.20 -1.71 -12.98
N ALA A 65 11.87 -1.83 -12.82
CA ALA A 65 11.14 -3.06 -13.07
C ALA A 65 11.46 -3.65 -14.46
N LYS A 66 11.43 -2.82 -15.50
CA LYS A 66 11.71 -3.23 -16.89
C LYS A 66 13.17 -3.66 -17.12
N ARG A 67 14.09 -3.20 -16.28
CA ARG A 67 15.54 -3.45 -16.38
C ARG A 67 16.06 -4.43 -15.34
N THR A 68 15.16 -5.11 -14.62
CA THR A 68 15.51 -6.08 -13.56
C THR A 68 16.51 -7.14 -14.04
N HIS A 69 16.30 -7.68 -15.23
CA HIS A 69 17.18 -8.69 -15.84
C HIS A 69 18.60 -8.19 -16.18
N GLU A 70 18.79 -6.86 -16.29
CA GLU A 70 20.13 -6.26 -16.47
C GLU A 70 20.87 -6.15 -15.12
N LEU A 71 20.13 -6.10 -14.01
CA LEU A 71 20.66 -5.87 -12.66
C LEU A 71 20.86 -7.17 -11.88
N ILE A 72 19.94 -8.14 -12.04
CA ILE A 72 19.95 -9.42 -11.33
C ILE A 72 20.50 -10.51 -12.26
N PRO A 73 21.73 -11.01 -12.05
CA PRO A 73 22.49 -11.77 -13.07
C PRO A 73 21.82 -13.01 -13.68
N LEU A 74 20.88 -13.65 -12.97
CA LEU A 74 20.24 -14.90 -13.41
C LEU A 74 18.72 -14.75 -13.62
N CYS A 75 18.20 -13.52 -13.64
CA CYS A 75 16.83 -13.26 -14.02
C CYS A 75 16.65 -13.37 -15.54
N HIS A 76 15.54 -13.96 -15.97
CA HIS A 76 15.14 -13.95 -17.37
C HIS A 76 14.71 -12.54 -17.79
N ALA A 77 14.93 -12.19 -19.06
CA ALA A 77 14.31 -11.01 -19.65
C ALA A 77 12.81 -11.27 -19.85
N LEU A 78 11.96 -10.38 -19.32
CA LEU A 78 10.50 -10.55 -19.27
C LEU A 78 9.79 -9.35 -19.89
N LEU A 79 8.73 -9.63 -20.66
CA LEU A 79 7.86 -8.61 -21.24
C LEU A 79 6.73 -8.29 -20.24
N LEU A 80 6.95 -7.28 -19.41
CA LEU A 80 5.95 -6.84 -18.42
C LEU A 80 4.72 -6.24 -19.10
N SER A 81 3.54 -6.69 -18.69
CA SER A 81 2.25 -6.15 -19.17
C SER A 81 1.73 -5.01 -18.30
N LYS A 82 2.11 -4.97 -17.03
CA LYS A 82 1.80 -3.87 -16.10
C LYS A 82 2.91 -3.69 -15.08
N VAL A 83 3.20 -2.43 -14.77
CA VAL A 83 3.97 -2.02 -13.60
C VAL A 83 3.26 -0.83 -12.96
N SER A 84 2.97 -0.89 -11.67
CA SER A 84 2.61 0.27 -10.85
C SER A 84 3.55 0.39 -9.67
N VAL A 85 3.78 1.63 -9.23
CA VAL A 85 4.58 1.98 -8.06
C VAL A 85 3.84 3.08 -7.35
N ASP A 86 3.45 2.88 -6.10
CA ASP A 86 2.57 3.75 -5.34
C ASP A 86 3.21 4.14 -4.01
N PHE A 87 2.84 5.31 -3.50
CA PHE A 87 3.46 5.91 -2.32
C PHE A 87 2.40 6.29 -1.29
N ARG A 88 2.67 6.02 -0.01
CA ARG A 88 1.88 6.52 1.12
C ARG A 88 2.82 7.18 2.11
N LEU A 89 2.58 8.45 2.40
CA LEU A 89 3.29 9.18 3.45
C LEU A 89 2.68 8.79 4.80
N ASP A 90 3.54 8.53 5.77
CA ASP A 90 3.17 8.17 7.14
C ASP A 90 3.88 9.13 8.09
N GLU A 91 3.14 10.16 8.53
CA GLU A 91 3.67 11.22 9.39
C GLU A 91 4.03 10.69 10.78
N ALA A 92 3.18 9.81 11.33
CA ALA A 92 3.39 9.19 12.63
C ALA A 92 4.68 8.36 12.66
N ALA A 93 4.94 7.57 11.62
CA ALA A 93 6.17 6.79 11.48
C ALA A 93 7.32 7.56 10.82
N SER A 94 7.11 8.81 10.42
CA SER A 94 8.07 9.65 9.68
C SER A 94 8.71 8.92 8.48
N CYS A 95 7.87 8.31 7.64
CA CYS A 95 8.36 7.53 6.51
C CYS A 95 7.47 7.62 5.27
N VAL A 96 8.02 7.21 4.12
CA VAL A 96 7.27 6.98 2.89
C VAL A 96 7.23 5.49 2.62
N HIS A 97 6.03 4.91 2.66
CA HIS A 97 5.78 3.55 2.18
C HIS A 97 5.76 3.54 0.66
N VAL A 98 6.36 2.50 0.08
CA VAL A 98 6.43 2.25 -1.35
C VAL A 98 5.86 0.87 -1.62
N GLU A 99 4.85 0.77 -2.45
CA GLU A 99 4.33 -0.49 -2.97
C GLU A 99 4.59 -0.55 -4.48
N SER A 100 4.93 -1.72 -5.00
CA SER A 100 4.93 -1.96 -6.44
C SER A 100 4.16 -3.22 -6.79
N ARG A 101 3.54 -3.21 -7.97
CA ARG A 101 2.82 -4.35 -8.54
C ARG A 101 3.24 -4.57 -9.98
N CYS A 102 3.74 -5.77 -10.26
CA CYS A 102 4.17 -6.18 -11.60
C CYS A 102 3.30 -7.32 -12.11
N ARG A 103 2.93 -7.30 -13.40
CA ARG A 103 2.19 -8.39 -14.07
C ARG A 103 2.79 -8.74 -15.42
N LEU A 104 2.61 -10.00 -15.82
CA LEU A 104 2.85 -10.49 -17.18
C LEU A 104 2.09 -11.80 -17.46
N ALA A 105 2.08 -12.20 -18.72
CA ALA A 105 1.87 -13.59 -19.12
C ALA A 105 3.25 -14.21 -19.44
N GLY A 106 3.65 -15.26 -18.74
CA GLY A 106 5.01 -15.77 -18.85
C GLY A 106 5.27 -17.11 -18.17
N ARG A 107 6.49 -17.61 -18.34
CA ARG A 107 6.94 -18.93 -17.89
C ARG A 107 7.62 -18.93 -16.51
N THR A 108 8.00 -17.76 -16.02
CA THR A 108 8.59 -17.52 -14.71
C THR A 108 7.93 -16.32 -14.03
N GLY A 109 8.04 -16.25 -12.70
CA GLY A 109 7.44 -15.21 -11.87
C GLY A 109 8.07 -13.82 -12.08
N VAL A 110 7.44 -12.82 -11.47
CA VAL A 110 7.84 -11.40 -11.52
C VAL A 110 8.15 -10.81 -10.15
N GLU A 111 8.53 -11.67 -9.19
CA GLU A 111 8.88 -11.26 -7.83
C GLU A 111 10.04 -10.26 -7.84
N MET A 112 11.04 -10.50 -8.69
CA MET A 112 12.23 -9.66 -8.77
C MET A 112 11.95 -8.30 -9.40
N GLU A 113 11.03 -8.22 -10.35
CA GLU A 113 10.63 -6.95 -10.96
C GLU A 113 9.93 -6.03 -9.95
N ALA A 114 9.05 -6.60 -9.11
CA ALA A 114 8.40 -5.85 -8.04
C ALA A 114 9.42 -5.40 -6.97
N LEU A 115 10.27 -6.31 -6.47
CA LEU A 115 11.29 -5.97 -5.46
C LEU A 115 12.27 -4.90 -5.97
N THR A 116 12.69 -5.00 -7.23
CA THR A 116 13.60 -4.05 -7.85
C THR A 116 12.95 -2.68 -8.03
N ALA A 117 11.66 -2.62 -8.39
CA ALA A 117 10.91 -1.38 -8.51
C ALA A 117 10.85 -0.63 -7.18
N VAL A 118 10.49 -1.31 -6.09
CA VAL A 118 10.49 -0.74 -4.72
C VAL A 118 11.87 -0.24 -4.35
N SER A 119 12.90 -1.07 -4.53
CA SER A 119 14.27 -0.75 -4.13
C SER A 119 14.76 0.53 -4.80
N VAL A 120 14.57 0.65 -6.12
CA VAL A 120 15.03 1.82 -6.88
C VAL A 120 14.16 3.04 -6.61
N ALA A 121 12.85 2.88 -6.39
CA ALA A 121 12.01 3.99 -5.95
C ALA A 121 12.50 4.55 -4.60
N CYS A 122 12.80 3.70 -3.61
CA CYS A 122 13.38 4.12 -2.33
C CYS A 122 14.75 4.81 -2.50
N LEU A 123 15.64 4.26 -3.33
CA LEU A 123 16.93 4.89 -3.63
C LEU A 123 16.77 6.25 -4.31
N THR A 124 15.73 6.42 -5.13
CA THR A 124 15.42 7.69 -5.80
C THR A 124 14.89 8.71 -4.80
N LEU A 125 13.99 8.30 -3.89
CA LEU A 125 13.55 9.14 -2.78
C LEU A 125 14.75 9.62 -1.96
N TYR A 126 15.69 8.71 -1.65
CA TYR A 126 16.93 9.05 -0.98
C TYR A 126 17.73 10.10 -1.77
N ASP A 127 18.00 9.87 -3.07
CA ASP A 127 18.77 10.82 -3.89
C ASP A 127 18.16 12.23 -3.93
N MET A 128 16.83 12.29 -3.98
CA MET A 128 16.07 13.52 -4.07
C MET A 128 16.04 14.28 -2.73
N CYS A 129 16.12 13.58 -1.60
CA CYS A 129 16.04 14.20 -0.26
C CYS A 129 17.41 14.34 0.45
N LYS A 130 18.48 13.67 -0.03
CA LYS A 130 19.80 13.64 0.67
C LYS A 130 20.48 14.99 0.89
N ALA A 131 20.02 16.04 0.22
CA ALA A 131 20.54 17.39 0.41
C ALA A 131 20.07 18.00 1.73
N VAL A 132 18.87 17.63 2.19
CA VAL A 132 18.28 18.12 3.43
C VAL A 132 18.44 17.10 4.56
N ASP A 133 18.43 15.80 4.25
CA ASP A 133 18.51 14.71 5.24
C ASP A 133 19.41 13.57 4.76
N LYS A 134 20.53 13.30 5.44
CA LYS A 134 21.45 12.21 5.06
C LYS A 134 21.31 10.96 5.91
N ASP A 135 20.49 11.01 6.97
CA ASP A 135 20.36 9.92 7.94
C ASP A 135 19.17 9.00 7.61
N MET A 136 18.53 9.22 6.45
CA MET A 136 17.44 8.39 5.96
C MET A 136 17.85 6.92 5.84
N THR A 137 16.92 6.02 6.16
CA THR A 137 17.13 4.57 6.05
C THR A 137 16.07 3.93 5.18
N ILE A 138 16.48 3.05 4.27
CA ILE A 138 15.57 2.19 3.51
C ILE A 138 15.38 0.90 4.28
N ASP A 139 14.14 0.51 4.54
CA ASP A 139 13.81 -0.66 5.35
C ASP A 139 12.62 -1.45 4.77
N GLY A 140 12.50 -2.71 5.17
CA GLY A 140 11.33 -3.55 4.93
C GLY A 140 11.07 -3.90 3.47
N VAL A 141 12.08 -3.84 2.59
CA VAL A 141 11.90 -4.23 1.18
C VAL A 141 11.60 -5.72 1.11
N CYS A 142 10.38 -6.08 0.73
CA CYS A 142 9.92 -7.44 0.83
C CYS A 142 8.77 -7.76 -0.15
N LEU A 143 8.58 -9.05 -0.45
CA LEU A 143 7.47 -9.51 -1.30
C LEU A 143 6.21 -9.66 -0.45
N GLU A 144 5.09 -9.05 -0.84
CA GLU A 144 3.82 -9.17 -0.11
C GLU A 144 2.94 -10.28 -0.66
N HIS A 145 2.89 -10.38 -1.98
CA HIS A 145 1.98 -11.27 -2.67
C HIS A 145 2.58 -11.72 -3.98
N LYS A 146 2.26 -12.95 -4.39
CA LYS A 146 2.45 -13.38 -5.77
C LYS A 146 1.40 -14.40 -6.20
N THR A 147 1.12 -14.45 -7.50
CA THR A 147 0.24 -15.45 -8.11
C THR A 147 0.84 -16.03 -9.39
N GLY A 148 0.33 -17.20 -9.77
CA GLY A 148 0.67 -17.86 -11.02
C GLY A 148 1.88 -18.79 -10.95
N GLY A 149 1.99 -19.67 -11.94
CA GLY A 149 2.98 -20.74 -11.98
C GLY A 149 2.72 -21.88 -11.01
N LYS A 150 3.66 -22.84 -10.98
CA LYS A 150 3.51 -24.10 -10.25
C LYS A 150 3.39 -23.93 -8.74
N SER A 151 4.00 -22.90 -8.16
CA SER A 151 3.93 -22.63 -6.72
C SER A 151 2.57 -22.11 -6.26
N GLY A 152 1.68 -21.76 -7.20
CA GLY A 152 0.39 -21.16 -6.88
C GLY A 152 0.53 -19.76 -6.28
N GLU A 153 -0.52 -19.36 -5.57
CA GLU A 153 -0.59 -18.11 -4.85
C GLU A 153 0.18 -18.17 -3.53
N TRP A 154 0.87 -17.08 -3.22
CA TRP A 154 1.57 -16.90 -1.96
C TRP A 154 1.29 -15.50 -1.43
N HIS A 155 1.06 -15.42 -0.12
CA HIS A 155 0.91 -14.19 0.64
C HIS A 155 1.91 -14.21 1.79
N ARG A 156 2.45 -13.03 2.11
CA ARG A 156 3.22 -12.83 3.33
C ARG A 156 2.29 -13.10 4.52
N ALA A 157 2.74 -13.96 5.44
CA ALA A 157 2.07 -14.09 6.72
C ALA A 157 2.20 -12.75 7.44
N ALA A 158 1.10 -12.21 7.97
CA ALA A 158 1.15 -11.03 8.81
C ALA A 158 2.17 -11.28 9.92
N GLU A 159 3.23 -10.47 10.01
CA GLU A 159 4.04 -10.46 11.21
C GLU A 159 3.17 -9.89 12.33
N GLU A 160 2.87 -10.72 13.33
CA GLU A 160 2.54 -10.21 14.64
C GLU A 160 3.75 -9.42 15.13
N VAL A 161 3.73 -8.10 14.92
CA VAL A 161 4.69 -7.21 15.55
C VAL A 161 4.58 -7.47 17.05
N PRO A 162 5.65 -7.93 17.74
CA PRO A 162 5.59 -8.05 19.18
C PRO A 162 5.39 -6.63 19.70
N ALA A 163 4.20 -6.39 20.26
CA ALA A 163 3.83 -5.11 20.83
C ALA A 163 4.96 -4.65 21.75
N THR A 164 5.68 -3.62 21.32
CA THR A 164 6.58 -2.88 22.19
C THR A 164 5.71 -2.46 23.38
N ARG A 165 6.08 -2.95 24.56
CA ARG A 165 5.40 -2.64 25.81
C ARG A 165 5.53 -1.16 26.11
N GLU A 166 4.69 -0.35 25.50
CA GLU A 166 4.26 0.90 26.10
C GLU A 166 3.00 0.60 26.90
N ALA A 167 2.96 1.14 28.11
CA ALA A 167 2.02 0.81 29.16
C ALA A 167 0.57 0.96 28.67
N SER A 168 -0.04 -0.17 28.31
CA SER A 168 -1.48 -0.26 28.08
C SER A 168 -2.18 -0.27 29.44
N GLU A 169 -2.66 0.90 29.83
CA GLU A 169 -3.94 0.97 30.52
C GLU A 169 -4.97 0.27 29.62
N THR A 170 -5.49 -0.87 30.06
CA THR A 170 -6.64 -1.52 29.44
C THR A 170 -7.83 -0.56 29.40
N PRO A 171 -8.41 -0.22 28.23
CA PRO A 171 -9.78 0.25 28.18
C PRO A 171 -10.74 -0.94 28.34
N PRO A 172 -11.94 -0.73 28.89
CA PRO A 172 -12.81 -1.79 29.34
C PRO A 172 -13.51 -2.52 28.18
N VAL A 173 -13.97 -3.72 28.49
CA VAL A 173 -14.86 -4.53 27.66
C VAL A 173 -16.12 -3.74 27.25
N GLY A 174 -16.36 -3.64 25.93
CA GLY A 174 -17.68 -3.72 25.32
C GLY A 174 -18.48 -2.42 25.10
N VAL A 175 -18.59 -2.01 23.84
CA VAL A 175 -19.85 -1.57 23.21
C VAL A 175 -19.82 -1.98 21.73
N ALA A 176 -20.86 -2.66 21.24
CA ALA A 176 -21.05 -2.96 19.81
C ALA A 176 -20.93 -1.67 18.98
N ALA A 177 -19.90 -1.54 18.14
CA ALA A 177 -19.60 -0.32 17.40
C ALA A 177 -19.20 -0.59 15.94
N ILE A 178 -19.41 0.42 15.10
CA ILE A 178 -18.97 0.48 13.71
C ILE A 178 -17.76 1.42 13.66
N ARG A 179 -16.69 0.98 12.99
CA ARG A 179 -15.48 1.80 12.80
C ARG A 179 -15.61 2.57 11.51
N VAL A 180 -15.62 3.89 11.60
CA VAL A 180 -15.74 4.77 10.43
C VAL A 180 -14.40 5.42 10.14
N LYS A 181 -13.89 5.27 8.93
CA LYS A 181 -12.64 5.86 8.46
C LYS A 181 -12.90 6.93 7.40
N PHE A 182 -12.12 8.00 7.44
CA PHE A 182 -12.15 9.07 6.45
C PHE A 182 -10.84 9.06 5.68
N LEU A 183 -10.89 8.97 4.35
CA LEU A 183 -9.71 8.82 3.50
C LEU A 183 -9.51 10.03 2.59
N ALA A 184 -8.27 10.17 2.09
CA ALA A 184 -7.85 11.25 1.19
C ALA A 184 -8.23 12.65 1.74
N GLU A 185 -8.65 13.59 0.87
CA GLU A 185 -8.96 14.98 1.27
C GLU A 185 -10.05 15.09 2.36
N LEU A 186 -10.84 14.03 2.55
CA LEU A 186 -11.92 14.01 3.52
C LEU A 186 -11.40 14.01 4.97
N ARG A 187 -10.24 13.37 5.24
CA ARG A 187 -9.65 13.34 6.59
C ARG A 187 -9.20 14.74 7.04
N GLU A 188 -8.59 15.49 6.12
CA GLU A 188 -8.10 16.85 6.34
C GLU A 188 -9.28 17.81 6.48
N ARG A 189 -10.31 17.65 5.64
CA ARG A 189 -11.51 18.49 5.70
C ARG A 189 -12.32 18.26 6.97
N LEU A 190 -12.36 17.03 7.47
CA LEU A 190 -13.09 16.67 8.68
C LEU A 190 -12.26 16.82 9.95
N ASP A 191 -10.94 17.02 9.86
CA ASP A 191 -10.02 17.05 10.99
C ASP A 191 -10.17 15.81 11.90
N THR A 192 -10.26 14.64 11.26
CA THR A 192 -10.37 13.34 11.95
C THR A 192 -10.13 12.21 10.95
N GLU A 193 -9.37 11.20 11.36
CA GLU A 193 -9.06 10.04 10.52
C GLU A 193 -10.05 8.88 10.73
N GLU A 194 -10.53 8.71 11.97
CA GLU A 194 -11.50 7.69 12.32
C GLU A 194 -12.40 8.09 13.48
N VAL A 195 -13.60 7.51 13.52
CA VAL A 195 -14.57 7.64 14.60
C VAL A 195 -15.26 6.30 14.82
N GLU A 196 -15.43 5.92 16.08
CA GLU A 196 -16.31 4.82 16.46
C GLU A 196 -17.75 5.32 16.68
N VAL A 197 -18.69 4.61 16.07
CA VAL A 197 -20.12 4.86 16.19
C VAL A 197 -20.78 3.66 16.85
N PRO A 198 -21.28 3.78 18.09
CA PRO A 198 -22.01 2.71 18.75
C PRO A 198 -23.24 2.30 17.92
N VAL A 199 -23.44 1.02 17.69
CA VAL A 199 -24.60 0.49 16.94
C VAL A 199 -25.92 0.96 17.55
N ALA A 200 -25.98 1.07 18.89
CA ALA A 200 -27.15 1.57 19.62
C ALA A 200 -27.52 3.03 19.31
N SER A 201 -26.61 3.81 18.71
CA SER A 201 -26.86 5.21 18.32
C SER A 201 -27.52 5.34 16.94
N LEU A 202 -27.62 4.25 16.18
CA LEU A 202 -28.15 4.23 14.82
C LEU A 202 -29.66 3.95 14.80
N LYS A 203 -30.40 4.65 13.95
CA LYS A 203 -31.85 4.42 13.76
C LYS A 203 -32.13 3.13 12.98
N SER A 204 -31.27 2.81 12.02
CA SER A 204 -31.20 1.55 11.27
C SER A 204 -29.75 1.18 11.03
N LEU A 205 -29.49 -0.12 10.81
CA LEU A 205 -28.16 -0.64 10.51
C LEU A 205 -27.85 -0.51 9.02
N ASP A 206 -27.74 0.73 8.54
CA ASP A 206 -27.36 1.06 7.18
C ASP A 206 -26.46 2.30 7.10
N VAL A 207 -25.84 2.51 5.94
CA VAL A 207 -24.92 3.62 5.69
C VAL A 207 -25.63 4.98 5.83
N ALA A 208 -26.89 5.11 5.43
CA ALA A 208 -27.66 6.34 5.55
C ALA A 208 -27.84 6.76 7.02
N SER A 209 -28.25 5.84 7.88
CA SER A 209 -28.38 6.07 9.32
C SER A 209 -27.05 6.36 9.98
N LEU A 210 -25.96 5.74 9.52
CA LEU A 210 -24.61 6.05 9.98
C LEU A 210 -24.20 7.49 9.65
N LYS A 211 -24.40 7.96 8.42
CA LYS A 211 -24.13 9.36 8.04
C LYS A 211 -24.96 10.34 8.88
N ALA A 212 -26.24 10.05 9.07
CA ALA A 212 -27.13 10.89 9.86
C ALA A 212 -26.73 10.95 11.35
N ALA A 213 -26.25 9.83 11.91
CA ALA A 213 -25.75 9.78 13.29
C ALA A 213 -24.44 10.57 13.46
N LEU A 214 -23.54 10.50 12.48
CA LEU A 214 -22.31 11.29 12.45
C LEU A 214 -22.63 12.79 12.35
N GLU A 215 -23.50 13.20 11.42
CA GLU A 215 -23.91 14.59 11.26
C GLU A 215 -24.61 15.16 12.51
N ALA A 216 -25.44 14.36 13.19
CA ALA A 216 -26.07 14.75 14.43
C ALA A 216 -25.08 14.90 15.61
N ARG A 217 -23.95 14.15 15.57
CA ARG A 217 -22.88 14.22 16.57
C ARG A 217 -22.00 15.46 16.37
N ASP A 218 -21.72 15.80 15.11
CA ASP A 218 -20.94 16.97 14.74
C ASP A 218 -21.29 17.43 13.31
N SER A 219 -21.61 18.71 13.15
CA SER A 219 -22.04 19.29 11.87
C SER A 219 -20.96 19.21 10.78
N ARG A 220 -19.68 19.03 11.14
CA ARG A 220 -18.60 18.80 10.16
C ARG A 220 -18.86 17.59 9.26
N PHE A 221 -19.57 16.58 9.77
CA PHE A 221 -19.88 15.35 9.02
C PHE A 221 -21.02 15.50 8.01
N ALA A 222 -21.70 16.65 7.94
CA ALA A 222 -22.71 16.91 6.90
C ALA A 222 -22.13 16.75 5.48
N ALA A 223 -20.81 16.93 5.33
CA ALA A 223 -20.11 16.77 4.06
C ALA A 223 -20.15 15.32 3.50
N LEU A 224 -20.45 14.31 4.33
CA LEU A 224 -20.58 12.90 3.93
C LEU A 224 -21.83 12.63 3.08
N SER A 225 -22.84 13.49 3.21
CA SER A 225 -24.09 13.44 2.44
C SER A 225 -23.96 14.12 1.06
N ALA A 226 -22.79 14.68 0.74
CA ALA A 226 -22.55 15.28 -0.57
C ALA A 226 -22.47 14.19 -1.65
N ALA A 227 -23.10 14.44 -2.80
CA ALA A 227 -23.21 13.48 -3.92
C ALA A 227 -21.86 12.99 -4.50
N ARG A 228 -20.75 13.62 -4.12
CA ARG A 228 -19.40 13.24 -4.56
C ARG A 228 -18.69 12.28 -3.58
N ILE A 229 -19.17 12.10 -2.36
CA ILE A 229 -18.51 11.23 -1.40
C ILE A 229 -18.93 9.78 -1.64
N LEU A 230 -17.94 8.94 -1.86
CA LEU A 230 -18.06 7.49 -2.01
C LEU A 230 -17.95 6.80 -0.65
N CYS A 231 -18.55 5.62 -0.56
CA CYS A 231 -18.56 4.79 0.64
C CYS A 231 -18.11 3.37 0.29
N ALA A 232 -17.36 2.74 1.18
CA ALA A 232 -17.10 1.31 1.15
C ALA A 232 -17.34 0.70 2.54
N VAL A 233 -17.87 -0.52 2.57
CA VAL A 233 -18.03 -1.34 3.79
C VAL A 233 -17.15 -2.57 3.60
N ASP A 234 -16.23 -2.83 4.53
CA ASP A 234 -15.26 -3.93 4.48
C ASP A 234 -14.60 -4.08 3.10
N HIS A 235 -14.09 -2.97 2.58
CA HIS A 235 -13.42 -2.85 1.26
C HIS A 235 -14.31 -3.07 0.02
N ALA A 236 -15.64 -3.20 0.17
CA ALA A 236 -16.58 -3.26 -0.94
C ALA A 236 -17.35 -1.95 -1.11
N MET A 237 -17.51 -1.47 -2.34
CA MET A 237 -18.30 -0.28 -2.65
C MET A 237 -19.73 -0.42 -2.12
N ALA A 238 -20.19 0.60 -1.41
CA ALA A 238 -21.48 0.62 -0.74
C ALA A 238 -22.30 1.86 -1.12
N HIS A 239 -23.60 1.71 -0.98
CA HIS A 239 -24.60 2.77 -1.16
C HIS A 239 -25.31 3.04 0.16
N ASP A 240 -26.09 4.10 0.21
CA ASP A 240 -26.76 4.55 1.44
C ASP A 240 -27.70 3.50 2.06
N ASP A 241 -28.23 2.58 1.25
CA ASP A 241 -29.09 1.46 1.65
C ASP A 241 -28.31 0.18 2.04
N THR A 242 -26.98 0.21 1.97
CA THR A 242 -26.14 -0.96 2.31
C THR A 242 -26.24 -1.25 3.80
N THR A 243 -26.60 -2.50 4.12
CA THR A 243 -26.76 -2.98 5.50
C THR A 243 -25.41 -3.15 6.18
N LEU A 244 -25.31 -2.67 7.42
CA LEU A 244 -24.14 -2.75 8.28
C LEU A 244 -24.32 -3.81 9.37
N ARG A 245 -23.20 -4.33 9.87
CA ARG A 245 -23.13 -5.24 11.03
C ARG A 245 -22.22 -4.65 12.09
N GLU A 246 -22.35 -5.19 13.30
CA GLU A 246 -21.44 -4.87 14.39
C GLU A 246 -20.00 -5.25 14.03
N GLY A 247 -19.06 -4.32 14.22
CA GLY A 247 -17.65 -4.53 13.92
C GLY A 247 -17.22 -4.15 12.50
N ASP A 248 -18.17 -3.87 11.60
CA ASP A 248 -17.90 -3.46 10.23
C ASP A 248 -17.00 -2.21 10.18
N GLU A 249 -16.13 -2.19 9.17
CA GLU A 249 -15.36 -1.00 8.81
C GLU A 249 -16.04 -0.27 7.66
N VAL A 250 -16.39 0.99 7.88
CA VAL A 250 -16.99 1.87 6.86
C VAL A 250 -16.01 2.98 6.50
N ALA A 251 -15.63 3.06 5.23
CA ALA A 251 -14.73 4.08 4.72
C ALA A 251 -15.47 5.09 3.83
N PHE A 252 -15.32 6.38 4.12
CA PHE A 252 -15.77 7.47 3.26
C PHE A 252 -14.58 8.13 2.55
N PHE A 253 -14.74 8.43 1.27
CA PHE A 253 -13.67 8.98 0.44
C PHE A 253 -14.22 9.80 -0.74
N PRO A 254 -13.49 10.81 -1.23
CA PRO A 254 -13.85 11.53 -2.45
C PRO A 254 -13.80 10.62 -3.68
N PRO A 255 -14.45 10.99 -4.80
CA PRO A 255 -14.34 10.22 -6.03
C PRO A 255 -12.93 10.40 -6.58
N VAL A 256 -12.27 9.29 -6.93
CA VAL A 256 -10.94 9.34 -7.54
C VAL A 256 -11.10 9.90 -8.97
N THR A 257 -10.76 11.17 -9.18
CA THR A 257 -10.71 11.74 -10.53
C THR A 257 -9.37 11.40 -11.18
N GLY A 258 -9.34 10.27 -11.89
CA GLY A 258 -8.28 9.85 -12.80
C GLY A 258 -8.90 8.91 -13.83
N GLY A 259 -8.77 9.26 -15.12
CA GLY A 259 -9.48 8.62 -16.24
C GLY A 259 -9.07 7.19 -16.59
#